data_AF-A0A1Z4ELM4-F1
#
_entry.id   AF-A0A1Z4ELM4-F1
#
_cell.length_a   1.000
_cell.length_b   1.000
_cell.length_c   1.000
_cell.angle_alpha   90.00
_cell.angle_beta   90.00
_cell.angle_gamma   90.00
#
_symmetry.space_group_name_H-M   'P 1'
#
loop_
_entity.id
_entity.type
_entity.pdbx_description
1 polymer ?
#
loop_
_entity_poly.entity_id
_entity_poly.type
_entity_poly.pdbx_seq_one_letter_code
_entity_poly.pdbx_strand_id
1 'polypeptide(L)'
;MAVIEPRDEDLHAPSGDRHWQESFYFNWADEGGRYFGLTRIGLNWYTEQANALVIVMENRKAALVHFSRVSLKGRSPGELFGRGLRVGAVTYSLEEPLHRWRLTLATASAFDLSWMAYTPAIDFHEHIDGPRIQEHFEQSGVVEGTMTVRGEQIKVRCLGQRDKSWGLRDWNGLEGWDWLVGQFGEDLAFNATWTDIHGQRVSTGYVFAGGRVRPIDRVKITYTWDKPHRPATAVVDMRDVDGQTYRIRGRALGGRVPLAASGLWIEETHTAWEWDIDGQSRVGHGVVEHAYHVGALGTLRRLHRVLPVVALALRGAK
;
A
#
# COMPACT_ATOMS: atom_id res chain seq x y z
N MET A 1 21.87 -12.23 3.07
CA MET A 1 20.73 -11.36 2.76
C MET A 1 20.54 -11.44 1.25
N ALA A 2 19.36 -11.85 0.78
CA ALA A 2 19.04 -11.66 -0.63
C ALA A 2 18.96 -10.14 -0.84
N VAL A 3 19.75 -9.62 -1.76
CA VAL A 3 19.82 -8.17 -2.01
C VAL A 3 18.78 -7.86 -3.09
N ILE A 4 17.89 -6.92 -2.83
CA ILE A 4 17.01 -6.37 -3.87
C ILE A 4 17.88 -5.63 -4.88
N GLU A 5 17.76 -6.01 -6.14
CA GLU A 5 18.59 -5.51 -7.23
C GLU A 5 17.78 -4.57 -8.14
N PRO A 6 18.44 -3.66 -8.89
CA PRO A 6 17.76 -2.78 -9.84
C PRO A 6 16.81 -3.48 -10.82
N ARG A 7 17.09 -4.74 -11.20
CA ARG A 7 16.24 -5.54 -12.10
C ARG A 7 14.92 -5.98 -11.47
N ASP A 8 14.81 -5.98 -10.15
CA ASP A 8 13.55 -6.32 -9.45
C ASP A 8 12.49 -5.20 -9.65
N GLU A 9 12.89 -4.06 -10.21
CA GLU A 9 11.98 -3.00 -10.65
C GLU A 9 11.22 -3.33 -11.92
N ASP A 10 11.76 -4.20 -12.76
CA ASP A 10 11.19 -4.55 -14.05
C ASP A 10 9.85 -5.31 -13.89
N LEU A 11 9.19 -5.51 -15.03
CA LEU A 11 8.11 -6.48 -15.11
C LEU A 11 8.68 -7.88 -15.31
N HIS A 12 8.22 -8.82 -14.49
CA HIS A 12 8.74 -10.17 -14.48
C HIS A 12 8.05 -11.04 -15.52
N ALA A 13 8.79 -12.05 -16.02
CA ALA A 13 8.21 -13.04 -16.92
C ALA A 13 7.09 -13.82 -16.19
N PRO A 14 5.86 -13.85 -16.72
CA PRO A 14 4.78 -14.61 -16.10
C PRO A 14 5.03 -16.10 -16.20
N SER A 15 4.72 -16.86 -15.14
CA SER A 15 4.89 -18.32 -15.11
C SER A 15 3.81 -19.10 -15.87
N GLY A 16 2.81 -18.41 -16.46
CA GLY A 16 1.63 -19.02 -17.09
C GLY A 16 0.58 -19.52 -16.09
N ASP A 17 0.90 -19.55 -14.80
CA ASP A 17 -0.03 -19.95 -13.73
C ASP A 17 -1.14 -18.92 -13.53
N ARG A 18 -2.37 -19.40 -13.25
CA ARG A 18 -3.54 -18.55 -13.03
C ARG A 18 -3.44 -17.63 -11.81
N HIS A 19 -2.60 -18.00 -10.86
CA HIS A 19 -2.36 -17.28 -9.62
C HIS A 19 -1.21 -16.29 -9.73
N TRP A 20 -0.40 -16.34 -10.80
CA TRP A 20 0.67 -15.39 -10.99
C TRP A 20 0.11 -13.97 -11.11
N GLN A 21 0.65 -13.05 -10.31
CA GLN A 21 0.31 -11.64 -10.34
C GLN A 21 1.54 -10.78 -10.09
N GLU A 22 1.46 -9.53 -10.51
CA GLU A 22 2.48 -8.51 -10.23
C GLU A 22 1.79 -7.18 -9.95
N SER A 23 2.28 -6.45 -8.95
CA SER A 23 1.72 -5.14 -8.60
C SER A 23 2.75 -4.15 -8.12
N PHE A 24 2.39 -2.89 -8.32
CA PHE A 24 3.07 -1.71 -7.81
C PHE A 24 2.05 -0.94 -6.99
N TYR A 25 2.44 -0.54 -5.79
CA TYR A 25 1.64 0.27 -4.89
C TYR A 25 2.47 1.44 -4.40
N PHE A 26 1.83 2.61 -4.31
CA PHE A 26 2.37 3.80 -3.69
C PHE A 26 1.28 4.47 -2.86
N ASN A 27 1.62 4.95 -1.67
CA ASN A 27 0.77 5.87 -0.93
C ASN A 27 1.52 7.15 -0.56
N TRP A 28 0.77 8.12 -0.04
CA TRP A 28 1.30 9.35 0.51
C TRP A 28 0.34 9.92 1.55
N ALA A 29 0.88 10.51 2.60
CA ALA A 29 0.16 11.23 3.65
C ALA A 29 0.89 12.53 3.99
N ASP A 30 0.15 13.60 4.22
CA ASP A 30 0.73 14.85 4.73
C ASP A 30 0.96 14.77 6.24
N GLU A 31 1.89 15.58 6.74
CA GLU A 31 2.21 15.68 8.17
C GLU A 31 1.04 16.23 9.01
N GLY A 32 0.07 16.91 8.39
CA GLY A 32 -1.12 17.42 9.06
C GLY A 32 -2.28 16.42 9.13
N GLY A 33 -2.17 15.27 8.46
CA GLY A 33 -3.23 14.28 8.34
C GLY A 33 -4.47 14.76 7.58
N ARG A 34 -4.37 15.82 6.78
CA ARG A 34 -5.45 16.34 5.94
C ARG A 34 -5.63 15.48 4.69
N TYR A 35 -4.53 15.06 4.07
CA TYR A 35 -4.47 14.35 2.80
C TYR A 35 -3.88 12.96 2.99
N PHE A 36 -4.51 12.00 2.33
CA PHE A 36 -3.92 10.69 2.10
C PHE A 36 -4.26 10.28 0.68
N GLY A 37 -3.32 9.73 -0.06
CA GLY A 37 -3.63 9.09 -1.32
C GLY A 37 -2.91 7.77 -1.45
N LEU A 38 -3.48 6.92 -2.29
CA LEU A 38 -2.82 5.72 -2.76
C LEU A 38 -3.08 5.53 -4.24
N THR A 39 -2.15 4.85 -4.89
CA THR A 39 -2.30 4.36 -6.23
C THR A 39 -1.71 2.97 -6.34
N ARG A 40 -2.40 2.10 -7.07
CA ARG A 40 -1.94 0.74 -7.36
C ARG A 40 -2.11 0.43 -8.83
N ILE A 41 -1.12 -0.20 -9.45
CA ILE A 41 -1.26 -0.95 -10.70
C ILE A 41 -1.09 -2.43 -10.40
N GLY A 42 -2.01 -3.27 -10.89
CA GLY A 42 -1.91 -4.73 -10.83
C GLY A 42 -2.04 -5.38 -12.19
N LEU A 43 -1.23 -6.40 -12.42
CA LEU A 43 -1.12 -7.18 -13.65
C LEU A 43 -1.48 -8.63 -13.36
N ASN A 44 -2.38 -9.19 -14.17
CA ASN A 44 -2.72 -10.60 -14.16
C ASN A 44 -2.68 -11.10 -15.62
N TRP A 45 -1.59 -11.77 -15.98
CA TRP A 45 -1.37 -12.24 -17.36
C TRP A 45 -2.27 -13.40 -17.73
N TYR A 46 -2.67 -14.25 -16.78
CA TYR A 46 -3.57 -15.37 -17.04
C TYR A 46 -4.97 -14.90 -17.49
N THR A 47 -5.52 -13.90 -16.81
CA THR A 47 -6.80 -13.28 -17.22
C THR A 47 -6.64 -12.24 -18.33
N GLU A 48 -5.40 -11.94 -18.71
CA GLU A 48 -5.01 -10.89 -19.66
C GLU A 48 -5.51 -9.50 -19.26
N GLN A 49 -5.36 -9.13 -17.99
CA GLN A 49 -5.89 -7.86 -17.45
C GLN A 49 -4.86 -7.10 -16.64
N ALA A 50 -4.84 -5.79 -16.86
CA ALA A 50 -4.21 -4.83 -15.98
C ALA A 50 -5.28 -3.89 -15.41
N ASN A 51 -5.14 -3.55 -14.14
CA ASN A 51 -6.00 -2.58 -13.46
C ASN A 51 -5.18 -1.53 -12.73
N ALA A 52 -5.72 -0.32 -12.68
CA ALA A 52 -5.19 0.76 -11.87
C ALA A 52 -6.28 1.29 -10.93
N LEU A 53 -5.89 1.57 -9.71
CA LEU A 53 -6.71 2.22 -8.70
C LEU A 53 -5.99 3.48 -8.21
N VAL A 54 -6.75 4.54 -8.03
CA VAL A 54 -6.33 5.74 -7.29
C VAL A 54 -7.41 6.04 -6.28
N ILE A 55 -7.00 6.35 -5.05
CA ILE A 55 -7.85 6.93 -4.03
C ILE A 55 -7.13 8.15 -3.50
N VAL A 56 -7.83 9.27 -3.40
CA VAL A 56 -7.38 10.44 -2.64
C VAL A 56 -8.44 10.78 -1.62
N MET A 57 -7.99 10.94 -0.40
CA MET A 57 -8.76 11.40 0.73
C MET A 57 -8.31 12.80 1.12
N GLU A 58 -9.29 13.65 1.39
CA GLU A 58 -9.08 15.00 1.91
C GLU A 58 -10.04 15.20 3.08
N ASN A 59 -9.53 15.74 4.18
CA ASN A 59 -10.32 16.04 5.38
C ASN A 59 -11.17 14.83 5.79
N ARG A 60 -10.55 13.64 5.81
CA ARG A 60 -11.17 12.40 6.30
C ARG A 60 -12.32 11.90 5.42
N LYS A 61 -12.36 12.27 4.14
CA LYS A 61 -13.37 11.83 3.17
C LYS A 61 -12.72 11.51 1.83
N ALA A 62 -13.24 10.51 1.12
CA ALA A 62 -12.82 10.26 -0.26
C ALA A 62 -13.15 11.48 -1.13
N ALA A 63 -12.11 12.08 -1.70
CA ALA A 63 -12.17 13.26 -2.55
C ALA A 63 -12.10 12.88 -4.03
N LEU A 64 -11.30 11.85 -4.35
CA LEU A 64 -11.16 11.24 -5.67
C LEU A 64 -11.07 9.72 -5.52
N VAL A 65 -11.75 9.02 -6.41
CA VAL A 65 -11.51 7.60 -6.70
C VAL A 65 -11.44 7.49 -8.21
N HIS A 66 -10.43 6.81 -8.72
CA HIS A 66 -10.33 6.50 -10.14
C HIS A 66 -9.98 5.01 -10.29
N PHE A 67 -10.65 4.34 -11.21
CA PHE A 67 -10.38 2.96 -11.54
C PHE A 67 -10.30 2.80 -13.05
N SER A 68 -9.25 2.15 -13.52
CA SER A 68 -9.03 1.83 -14.92
C SER A 68 -8.75 0.34 -15.08
N ARG A 69 -9.20 -0.23 -16.20
CA ARG A 69 -8.90 -1.61 -16.58
C ARG A 69 -8.59 -1.66 -18.06
N VAL A 70 -7.50 -2.34 -18.43
CA VAL A 70 -7.06 -2.52 -19.81
C VAL A 70 -6.73 -3.98 -20.08
N SER A 71 -6.92 -4.42 -21.31
CA SER A 71 -6.52 -5.77 -21.73
C SER A 71 -5.01 -5.83 -21.98
N LEU A 72 -4.41 -6.94 -21.53
CA LEU A 72 -3.02 -7.32 -21.78
C LEU A 72 -2.86 -8.24 -23.00
N LYS A 73 -3.96 -8.58 -23.68
CA LYS A 73 -3.95 -9.52 -24.80
C LYS A 73 -2.98 -9.09 -25.88
N GLY A 74 -2.06 -9.98 -26.25
CA GLY A 74 -1.04 -9.75 -27.27
C GLY A 74 0.06 -8.74 -26.86
N ARG A 75 0.21 -8.44 -25.58
CA ARG A 75 1.28 -7.58 -25.05
C ARG A 75 2.33 -8.41 -24.31
N SER A 76 3.54 -7.88 -24.20
CA SER A 76 4.62 -8.44 -23.38
C SER A 76 5.00 -7.50 -22.21
N PRO A 77 5.61 -8.04 -21.14
CA PRO A 77 6.16 -7.24 -20.04
C PRO A 77 7.07 -6.08 -20.49
N GLY A 78 8.05 -6.35 -21.35
CA GLY A 78 9.01 -5.34 -21.82
C GLY A 78 8.36 -4.17 -22.56
N GLU A 79 7.35 -4.43 -23.39
CA GLU A 79 6.62 -3.39 -24.13
C GLU A 79 5.81 -2.46 -23.22
N LEU A 80 5.25 -2.99 -22.13
CA LEU A 80 4.48 -2.21 -21.17
C LEU A 80 5.37 -1.30 -20.34
N PHE A 81 6.52 -1.80 -19.89
CA PHE A 81 7.39 -1.07 -18.98
C PHE A 81 8.21 0.01 -19.69
N GLY A 82 8.74 -0.28 -20.89
CA GLY A 82 9.60 0.64 -21.65
C GLY A 82 8.96 1.96 -22.10
N ARG A 83 7.65 2.14 -21.92
CA ARG A 83 6.90 3.38 -22.23
C ARG A 83 6.36 4.09 -20.98
N GLY A 84 6.78 3.64 -19.79
CA GLY A 84 6.05 3.87 -18.54
C GLY A 84 4.84 2.95 -18.46
N LEU A 85 4.68 2.28 -17.31
CA LEU A 85 3.59 1.36 -17.05
C LEU A 85 2.26 2.09 -17.01
N ARG A 86 1.55 2.10 -18.15
CA ARG A 86 0.29 2.82 -18.33
C ARG A 86 -0.93 1.90 -18.31
N VAL A 87 -1.87 2.21 -17.43
CA VAL A 87 -3.17 1.54 -17.32
C VAL A 87 -4.28 2.60 -17.29
N GLY A 88 -4.94 2.79 -18.43
CA GLY A 88 -5.91 3.86 -18.63
C GLY A 88 -5.27 5.24 -18.53
N ALA A 89 -5.74 6.04 -17.56
CA ALA A 89 -5.23 7.37 -17.28
C ALA A 89 -4.07 7.40 -16.26
N VAL A 90 -3.74 6.26 -15.64
CA VAL A 90 -2.65 6.14 -14.67
C VAL A 90 -1.38 5.68 -15.36
N THR A 91 -0.25 6.35 -15.11
CA THR A 91 1.07 5.94 -15.61
C THR A 91 2.11 6.01 -14.51
N TYR A 92 2.89 4.94 -14.33
CA TYR A 92 4.10 4.92 -13.51
C TYR A 92 5.33 4.87 -14.40
N SER A 93 6.27 5.78 -14.20
CA SER A 93 7.54 5.82 -14.92
C SER A 93 8.68 5.63 -13.93
N LEU A 94 9.48 4.58 -14.13
CA LEU A 94 10.71 4.41 -13.38
C LEU A 94 11.74 5.40 -13.91
N GLU A 95 12.26 6.27 -13.05
CA GLU A 95 13.26 7.28 -13.42
C GLU A 95 14.66 6.85 -12.95
N GLU A 96 14.75 6.27 -11.76
CA GLU A 96 15.99 5.73 -11.20
C GLU A 96 15.67 4.46 -10.38
N PRO A 97 16.21 3.29 -10.74
CA PRO A 97 15.94 2.03 -10.05
C PRO A 97 16.14 2.13 -8.54
N LEU A 98 15.17 1.63 -7.77
CA LEU A 98 15.14 1.61 -6.30
C LEU A 98 15.22 3.00 -5.65
N HIS A 99 15.07 4.07 -6.42
CA HIS A 99 15.24 5.43 -5.90
C HIS A 99 14.11 6.37 -6.32
N ARG A 100 13.77 6.44 -7.61
CA ARG A 100 12.86 7.49 -8.12
C ARG A 100 11.83 6.99 -9.13
N TRP A 101 10.59 7.40 -8.90
CA TRP A 101 9.44 7.13 -9.75
C TRP A 101 8.65 8.41 -10.03
N ARG A 102 8.09 8.52 -11.23
CA ARG A 102 7.06 9.50 -11.56
C ARG A 102 5.70 8.82 -11.69
N LEU A 103 4.71 9.33 -10.97
CA LEU A 103 3.35 8.82 -10.90
C LEU A 103 2.40 9.87 -11.46
N THR A 104 1.57 9.49 -12.42
CA THR A 104 0.61 10.42 -13.05
C THR A 104 -0.79 9.84 -13.12
N LEU A 105 -1.78 10.72 -12.99
CA LEU A 105 -3.18 10.48 -13.33
C LEU A 105 -3.65 11.61 -14.26
N ALA A 106 -4.01 11.29 -15.50
CA ALA A 106 -4.39 12.27 -16.51
C ALA A 106 -5.92 12.29 -16.75
N THR A 107 -6.68 12.82 -15.79
CA THR A 107 -8.13 13.08 -15.90
C THR A 107 -8.45 14.52 -15.49
N ALA A 108 -9.73 14.90 -15.41
CA ALA A 108 -10.12 16.21 -14.88
C ALA A 108 -9.67 16.44 -13.42
N SER A 109 -9.55 15.37 -12.62
CA SER A 109 -8.87 15.39 -11.32
C SER A 109 -7.57 14.61 -11.43
N ALA A 110 -6.48 15.34 -11.64
CA ALA A 110 -5.19 14.79 -12.02
C ALA A 110 -4.17 14.81 -10.89
N PHE A 111 -3.05 14.09 -11.06
CA PHE A 111 -1.83 14.37 -10.32
C PHE A 111 -0.60 14.09 -11.19
N ASP A 112 0.49 14.75 -10.84
CA ASP A 112 1.83 14.51 -11.35
C ASP A 112 2.79 14.61 -10.17
N LEU A 113 3.27 13.44 -9.72
CA LEU A 113 4.00 13.26 -8.47
C LEU A 113 5.32 12.55 -8.73
N SER A 114 6.39 13.04 -8.11
CA SER A 114 7.68 12.38 -7.97
C SER A 114 7.70 11.66 -6.62
N TRP A 115 7.94 10.36 -6.63
CA TRP A 115 8.18 9.55 -5.45
C TRP A 115 9.69 9.25 -5.36
N MET A 116 10.31 9.50 -4.21
CA MET A 116 11.75 9.38 -3.98
C MET A 116 12.01 8.60 -2.69
N ALA A 117 12.74 7.49 -2.78
CA ALA A 117 13.05 6.66 -1.62
C ALA A 117 14.00 7.39 -0.66
N TYR A 118 13.77 7.26 0.65
CA TYR A 118 14.75 7.60 1.69
C TYR A 118 15.19 6.39 2.52
N THR A 119 14.53 5.23 2.33
CA THR A 119 14.98 3.94 2.85
C THR A 119 15.61 3.11 1.72
N PRO A 120 16.55 2.20 2.03
CA PRO A 120 16.91 1.15 1.07
C PRO A 120 15.67 0.31 0.71
N ALA A 121 15.75 -0.47 -0.37
CA ALA A 121 14.76 -1.50 -0.68
C ALA A 121 14.90 -2.65 0.31
N ILE A 122 13.82 -2.95 1.03
CA ILE A 122 13.80 -3.94 2.10
C ILE A 122 13.08 -5.17 1.57
N ASP A 123 13.79 -6.30 1.47
CA ASP A 123 13.18 -7.58 1.11
C ASP A 123 12.24 -8.00 2.23
N PHE A 124 10.97 -8.19 1.89
CA PHE A 124 9.94 -8.49 2.87
C PHE A 124 10.02 -9.91 3.43
N HIS A 125 10.88 -10.76 2.87
CA HIS A 125 11.17 -12.11 3.37
C HIS A 125 12.37 -12.17 4.28
N GLU A 126 13.08 -11.06 4.42
CA GLU A 126 14.22 -11.02 5.32
C GLU A 126 13.73 -11.32 6.74
N HIS A 127 14.27 -12.39 7.33
CA HIS A 127 13.91 -12.86 8.68
C HIS A 127 12.47 -13.38 8.86
N ILE A 128 11.77 -13.76 7.79
CA ILE A 128 10.54 -14.55 7.91
C ILE A 128 10.89 -16.05 8.02
N ASP A 129 10.55 -16.67 9.15
CA ASP A 129 10.44 -18.13 9.27
C ASP A 129 9.05 -18.57 8.79
N GLY A 130 8.91 -18.88 7.49
CA GLY A 130 7.62 -19.25 6.90
C GLY A 130 7.66 -19.49 5.40
N PRO A 131 6.55 -19.94 4.80
CA PRO A 131 6.46 -20.13 3.36
C PRO A 131 6.63 -18.78 2.64
N ARG A 132 7.53 -18.75 1.66
CA ARG A 132 7.71 -17.61 0.75
C ARG A 132 6.53 -17.57 -0.22
N ILE A 133 5.62 -16.61 -0.04
CA ILE A 133 4.35 -16.56 -0.77
C ILE A 133 4.55 -15.92 -2.15
N GLN A 134 5.10 -14.70 -2.18
CA GLN A 134 5.37 -13.92 -3.39
C GLN A 134 6.65 -13.14 -3.18
N GLU A 135 7.41 -12.83 -4.23
CA GLU A 135 8.51 -11.87 -4.13
C GLU A 135 7.96 -10.50 -3.75
N HIS A 136 8.66 -9.78 -2.87
CA HIS A 136 8.16 -8.52 -2.33
C HIS A 136 9.32 -7.70 -1.74
N PHE A 137 9.39 -6.42 -2.11
CA PHE A 137 10.15 -5.44 -1.35
C PHE A 137 9.37 -4.15 -1.12
N GLU A 138 9.78 -3.43 -0.08
CA GLU A 138 9.17 -2.16 0.30
C GLU A 138 10.20 -1.05 0.54
N GLN A 139 9.71 0.19 0.42
CA GLN A 139 10.47 1.40 0.70
C GLN A 139 9.57 2.49 1.26
N SER A 140 10.11 3.33 2.14
CA SER A 140 9.51 4.61 2.49
C SER A 140 10.17 5.74 1.70
N GLY A 141 9.37 6.75 1.36
CA GLY A 141 9.81 7.82 0.46
C GLY A 141 9.07 9.14 0.66
N VAL A 142 9.61 10.17 0.02
CA VAL A 142 9.01 11.50 -0.13
C VAL A 142 8.20 11.54 -1.42
N VAL A 143 7.01 12.13 -1.36
CA VAL A 143 6.14 12.35 -2.52
C VAL A 143 5.95 13.85 -2.73
N GLU A 144 6.42 14.35 -3.86
CA GLU A 144 6.39 15.77 -4.21
C GLU A 144 5.73 15.99 -5.57
N GLY A 145 4.99 17.08 -5.73
CA GLY A 145 4.44 17.47 -7.02
C GLY A 145 3.14 18.24 -6.89
N THR A 146 2.24 18.02 -7.83
CA THR A 146 0.94 18.70 -7.83
C THR A 146 -0.20 17.74 -8.07
N MET A 147 -1.34 18.05 -7.46
CA MET A 147 -2.58 17.32 -7.62
C MET A 147 -3.70 18.33 -7.89
N THR A 148 -4.65 17.96 -8.73
CA THR A 148 -5.88 18.72 -8.97
C THR A 148 -7.06 17.89 -8.50
N VAL A 149 -7.81 18.38 -7.52
CA VAL A 149 -9.03 17.70 -7.02
C VAL A 149 -10.16 18.71 -7.08
N ARG A 150 -11.26 18.34 -7.76
CA ARG A 150 -12.45 19.22 -7.89
C ARG A 150 -12.14 20.61 -8.46
N GLY A 151 -11.12 20.71 -9.32
CA GLY A 151 -10.69 21.96 -9.96
C GLY A 151 -9.73 22.81 -9.14
N GLU A 152 -9.40 22.41 -7.90
CA GLU A 152 -8.40 23.09 -7.08
C GLU A 152 -7.03 22.41 -7.25
N GLN A 153 -5.98 23.20 -7.54
CA GLN A 153 -4.61 22.72 -7.60
C GLN A 153 -3.97 22.78 -6.21
N ILE A 154 -3.41 21.66 -5.78
CA ILE A 154 -2.80 21.43 -4.47
C ILE A 154 -1.34 21.05 -4.69
N LYS A 155 -0.42 21.72 -3.98
CA LYS A 155 0.97 21.27 -3.89
C LYS A 155 1.06 20.10 -2.95
N VAL A 156 1.72 19.04 -3.38
CA VAL A 156 1.95 17.84 -2.58
C VAL A 156 3.39 17.86 -2.13
N ARG A 157 3.60 17.77 -0.82
CA ARG A 157 4.84 17.33 -0.20
C ARG A 157 4.45 16.46 0.99
N CYS A 158 4.57 15.16 0.80
CA CYS A 158 4.07 14.14 1.71
C CYS A 158 5.15 13.08 1.92
N LEU A 159 4.97 12.24 2.93
CA LEU A 159 5.72 11.00 3.10
C LEU A 159 4.83 9.83 2.72
N GLY A 160 5.41 8.70 2.36
CA GLY A 160 4.63 7.52 2.02
C GLY A 160 5.45 6.26 1.89
N GLN A 161 4.75 5.22 1.50
CA GLN A 161 5.24 3.86 1.37
C GLN A 161 5.02 3.36 -0.05
N ARG A 162 5.96 2.55 -0.50
CA ARG A 162 5.91 1.80 -1.74
C ARG A 162 5.99 0.30 -1.45
N ASP A 163 5.18 -0.47 -2.16
CA ASP A 163 5.23 -1.94 -2.25
C ASP A 163 5.38 -2.33 -3.73
N LYS A 164 6.32 -3.24 -3.98
CA LYS A 164 6.46 -3.94 -5.26
C LYS A 164 6.49 -5.42 -5.00
N SER A 165 5.54 -6.13 -5.59
CA SER A 165 5.37 -7.56 -5.37
C SER A 165 5.03 -8.32 -6.65
N TRP A 166 5.55 -9.54 -6.78
CA TRP A 166 5.34 -10.40 -7.94
C TRP A 166 5.43 -11.89 -7.60
N GLY A 167 4.79 -12.74 -8.40
CA GLY A 167 4.84 -14.19 -8.23
C GLY A 167 3.46 -14.81 -8.00
N LEU A 168 3.46 -16.05 -7.50
CA LEU A 168 2.24 -16.83 -7.32
C LEU A 168 1.45 -16.33 -6.12
N ARG A 169 0.20 -15.93 -6.35
CA ARG A 169 -0.75 -15.60 -5.29
C ARG A 169 -1.80 -16.69 -5.19
N ASP A 170 -1.41 -17.85 -4.68
CA ASP A 170 -2.40 -18.85 -4.30
C ASP A 170 -3.07 -18.43 -3.00
N TRP A 171 -4.18 -17.71 -3.15
CA TRP A 171 -5.00 -17.24 -2.03
C TRP A 171 -5.75 -18.37 -1.32
N ASN A 172 -5.63 -19.63 -1.77
CA ASN A 172 -6.20 -20.75 -1.03
C ASN A 172 -5.58 -20.82 0.36
N GLY A 173 -6.38 -20.54 1.38
CA GLY A 173 -5.93 -20.56 2.77
C GLY A 173 -5.43 -19.22 3.31
N LEU A 174 -5.39 -18.15 2.51
CA LEU A 174 -5.26 -16.80 3.07
C LEU A 174 -6.57 -16.45 3.80
N GLU A 175 -6.49 -16.18 5.09
CA GLU A 175 -7.63 -15.83 5.93
C GLU A 175 -7.77 -14.30 6.09
N GLY A 176 -6.65 -13.59 6.05
CA GLY A 176 -6.57 -12.14 6.14
C GLY A 176 -5.14 -11.66 6.40
N TRP A 177 -4.97 -10.35 6.41
CA TRP A 177 -3.71 -9.72 6.82
C TRP A 177 -3.97 -8.36 7.43
N ASP A 178 -2.99 -7.87 8.18
CA ASP A 178 -2.89 -6.47 8.52
C ASP A 178 -1.51 -5.97 8.11
N TRP A 179 -1.51 -4.88 7.35
CA TRP A 179 -0.31 -4.18 6.90
C TRP A 179 -0.37 -2.74 7.42
N LEU A 180 0.55 -2.40 8.32
CA LEU A 180 0.58 -1.11 9.01
C LEU A 180 1.89 -0.41 8.72
N VAL A 181 1.81 0.80 8.18
CA VAL A 181 2.99 1.62 7.93
C VAL A 181 2.79 3.02 8.45
N GLY A 182 3.89 3.63 8.92
CA GLY A 182 3.89 5.00 9.41
C GLY A 182 5.24 5.66 9.22
N GLN A 183 5.21 6.91 8.78
CA GLN A 183 6.38 7.76 8.58
C GLN A 183 6.31 8.96 9.53
N PHE A 184 7.43 9.29 10.19
CA PHE A 184 7.54 10.31 11.25
C PHE A 184 8.55 11.41 10.89
N GLY A 185 8.76 11.61 9.59
CA GLY A 185 9.93 12.28 9.03
C GLY A 185 10.71 11.33 8.12
N GLU A 186 11.73 11.87 7.45
CA GLU A 186 12.59 11.11 6.51
C GLU A 186 13.64 10.25 7.23
N ASP A 187 13.67 10.29 8.56
CA ASP A 187 14.64 9.61 9.42
C ASP A 187 14.03 8.50 10.29
N LEU A 188 12.71 8.38 10.31
CA LEU A 188 11.99 7.42 11.16
C LEU A 188 10.72 6.90 10.48
N ALA A 189 10.65 5.58 10.30
CA ALA A 189 9.48 4.89 9.76
C ALA A 189 9.37 3.47 10.35
N PHE A 190 8.17 2.88 10.27
CA PHE A 190 8.00 1.46 10.54
C PHE A 190 7.08 0.81 9.52
N ASN A 191 7.28 -0.50 9.37
CA ASN A 191 6.31 -1.43 8.84
C ASN A 191 6.04 -2.52 9.89
N ALA A 192 4.77 -2.82 10.13
CA ALA A 192 4.34 -3.96 10.92
C ALA A 192 3.28 -4.74 10.16
N THR A 193 3.64 -5.93 9.69
CA THR A 193 2.74 -6.80 8.92
C THR A 193 2.56 -8.12 9.63
N TRP A 194 1.32 -8.61 9.64
CA TRP A 194 1.04 -10.01 9.90
C TRP A 194 0.10 -10.58 8.84
N THR A 195 0.18 -11.88 8.58
CA THR A 195 -0.63 -12.56 7.58
C THR A 195 -1.09 -13.88 8.14
N ASP A 196 -2.39 -14.13 8.09
CA ASP A 196 -2.99 -15.40 8.48
C ASP A 196 -3.14 -16.26 7.22
N ILE A 197 -2.36 -17.34 7.16
CA ILE A 197 -2.35 -18.27 6.05
C ILE A 197 -2.29 -19.71 6.57
N HIS A 198 -3.21 -20.55 6.10
CA HIS A 198 -3.35 -21.95 6.52
C HIS A 198 -3.44 -22.13 8.05
N GLY A 199 -4.18 -21.26 8.74
CA GLY A 199 -4.31 -21.25 10.20
C GLY A 199 -3.04 -20.85 10.96
N GLN A 200 -1.97 -20.44 10.25
CA GLN A 200 -0.73 -19.94 10.84
C GLN A 200 -0.61 -18.44 10.63
N ARG A 201 -0.10 -17.75 11.65
CA ARG A 201 0.21 -16.33 11.56
C ARG A 201 1.70 -16.14 11.30
N VAL A 202 2.01 -15.52 10.17
CA VAL A 202 3.36 -15.06 9.82
C VAL A 202 3.45 -13.56 10.11
N SER A 203 4.57 -13.09 10.63
CA SER A 203 4.82 -11.65 10.87
C SER A 203 6.11 -11.22 10.20
N THR A 204 6.12 -9.98 9.71
CA THR A 204 7.27 -9.35 9.06
C THR A 204 7.17 -7.84 9.18
N GLY A 205 8.24 -7.15 8.81
CA GLY A 205 8.31 -5.70 8.78
C GLY A 205 9.67 -5.21 9.25
N TYR A 206 9.72 -3.94 9.57
CA TYR A 206 10.97 -3.29 9.93
C TYR A 206 10.75 -2.02 10.73
N VAL A 207 11.81 -1.61 11.43
CA VAL A 207 11.99 -0.25 11.93
C VAL A 207 13.11 0.40 11.13
N PHE A 208 12.84 1.57 10.55
CA PHE A 208 13.87 2.43 9.99
C PHE A 208 14.08 3.60 10.95
N ALA A 209 15.29 3.76 11.47
CA ALA A 209 15.64 4.86 12.39
C ALA A 209 17.07 5.31 12.16
N GLY A 210 17.26 6.61 11.89
CA GLY A 210 18.60 7.22 11.76
C GLY A 210 19.43 6.62 10.62
N GLY A 211 18.80 6.30 9.48
CA GLY A 211 19.47 5.72 8.31
C GLY A 211 19.73 4.21 8.41
N ARG A 212 19.23 3.53 9.46
CA ARG A 212 19.38 2.08 9.64
C ARG A 212 18.03 1.38 9.61
N VAL A 213 17.95 0.31 8.83
CA VAL A 213 16.83 -0.64 8.84
C VAL A 213 17.13 -1.74 9.85
N ARG A 214 16.13 -2.07 10.67
CA ARG A 214 16.14 -3.18 11.63
C ARG A 214 14.92 -4.05 11.33
N PRO A 215 15.10 -5.24 10.76
CA PRO A 215 14.02 -6.19 10.57
C PRO A 215 13.37 -6.56 11.90
N ILE A 216 12.07 -6.84 11.88
CA ILE A 216 11.33 -7.28 13.08
C ILE A 216 11.05 -8.76 13.06
N ASP A 217 11.22 -9.41 14.22
CA ASP A 217 10.97 -10.84 14.41
C ASP A 217 9.66 -11.12 15.16
N ARG A 218 9.03 -10.07 15.68
CA ARG A 218 7.78 -10.16 16.43
C ARG A 218 6.93 -8.91 16.24
N VAL A 219 5.65 -9.14 15.95
CA VAL A 219 4.61 -8.12 15.88
C VAL A 219 3.40 -8.59 16.71
N LYS A 220 2.82 -7.67 17.48
CA LYS A 220 1.50 -7.83 18.07
C LYS A 220 0.69 -6.56 17.84
N ILE A 221 -0.45 -6.71 17.19
CA ILE A 221 -1.37 -5.60 16.91
C ILE A 221 -2.62 -5.80 17.77
N THR A 222 -3.00 -4.76 18.51
CA THR A 222 -4.22 -4.72 19.31
C THR A 222 -5.10 -3.58 18.84
N TYR A 223 -6.30 -3.89 18.36
CA TYR A 223 -7.25 -2.89 17.87
C TYR A 223 -8.35 -2.57 18.89
N THR A 224 -8.81 -1.32 18.85
CA THR A 224 -10.21 -1.04 19.13
C THR A 224 -10.95 -0.83 17.81
N TRP A 225 -12.24 -1.14 17.80
CA TRP A 225 -13.05 -1.16 16.59
C TRP A 225 -14.22 -0.19 16.73
N ASP A 226 -14.42 0.72 15.78
CA ASP A 226 -15.66 1.51 15.77
C ASP A 226 -16.85 0.62 15.37
N LYS A 227 -16.57 -0.35 14.49
CA LYS A 227 -17.47 -1.38 13.96
C LYS A 227 -16.61 -2.61 13.63
N PRO A 228 -17.17 -3.83 13.55
CA PRO A 228 -16.41 -5.02 13.18
C PRO A 228 -15.58 -4.79 11.90
N HIS A 229 -14.28 -5.13 11.98
CA HIS A 229 -13.29 -4.93 10.91
C HIS A 229 -13.05 -3.48 10.50
N ARG A 230 -13.38 -2.52 11.36
CA ARG A 230 -13.14 -1.09 11.11
C ARG A 230 -12.26 -0.49 12.21
N PRO A 231 -10.92 -0.59 12.08
CA PRO A 231 -9.97 -0.17 13.12
C PRO A 231 -10.19 1.30 13.51
N ALA A 232 -10.38 1.55 14.81
CA ALA A 232 -10.52 2.89 15.39
C ALA A 232 -9.19 3.37 15.98
N THR A 233 -8.58 2.51 16.78
CA THR A 233 -7.21 2.70 17.28
C THR A 233 -6.43 1.40 17.16
N ALA A 234 -5.11 1.50 17.09
CA ALA A 234 -4.19 0.38 17.08
C ALA A 234 -3.10 0.59 18.14
N VAL A 235 -2.67 -0.47 18.79
CA VAL A 235 -1.42 -0.52 19.54
C VAL A 235 -0.56 -1.58 18.89
N VAL A 236 0.61 -1.19 18.39
CA VAL A 236 1.57 -2.05 17.71
C VAL A 236 2.76 -2.24 18.63
N ASP A 237 2.92 -3.45 19.15
CA ASP A 237 4.12 -3.87 19.88
C ASP A 237 5.01 -4.64 18.92
N MET A 238 6.25 -4.18 18.70
CA MET A 238 7.23 -4.83 17.85
C MET A 238 8.50 -5.18 18.62
N ARG A 239 9.23 -6.19 18.14
CA ARG A 239 10.60 -6.48 18.54
C ARG A 239 11.46 -6.67 17.29
N ASP A 240 12.61 -6.01 17.25
CA ASP A 240 13.60 -6.25 16.20
C ASP A 240 14.49 -7.47 16.47
N VAL A 241 15.23 -7.89 15.45
CA VAL A 241 16.15 -9.03 15.51
C VAL A 241 17.28 -8.85 16.54
N ASP A 242 17.57 -7.61 16.96
CA ASP A 242 18.54 -7.30 18.01
C ASP A 242 17.93 -7.34 19.42
N GLY A 243 16.61 -7.56 19.51
CA GLY A 243 15.85 -7.67 20.77
C GLY A 243 15.32 -6.34 21.30
N GLN A 244 15.52 -5.22 20.60
CA GLN A 244 14.94 -3.94 20.96
C GLN A 244 13.42 -3.98 20.72
N THR A 245 12.67 -3.38 21.64
CA THR A 245 11.20 -3.36 21.58
C THR A 245 10.68 -1.96 21.31
N TYR A 246 9.56 -1.91 20.60
CA TYR A 246 8.90 -0.66 20.19
C TYR A 246 7.40 -0.76 20.47
N ARG A 247 6.80 0.37 20.87
CA ARG A 247 5.36 0.49 21.03
C ARG A 247 4.86 1.75 20.32
N ILE A 248 4.01 1.56 19.32
CA ILE A 248 3.43 2.63 18.52
C ILE A 248 1.91 2.62 18.71
N ARG A 249 1.31 3.80 18.81
CA ARG A 249 -0.15 3.96 18.96
C ARG A 249 -0.72 4.63 17.73
N GLY A 250 -1.76 4.04 17.15
CA GLY A 250 -2.46 4.55 15.98
C GLY A 250 -3.86 5.02 16.33
N ARG A 251 -4.28 6.11 15.70
CA ARG A 251 -5.67 6.58 15.70
C ARG A 251 -6.12 6.82 14.26
N ALA A 252 -7.20 6.15 13.86
CA ALA A 252 -7.80 6.36 12.56
C ALA A 252 -8.25 7.83 12.44
N LEU A 253 -7.83 8.49 11.37
CA LEU A 253 -8.24 9.87 11.10
C LEU A 253 -9.63 9.93 10.45
N GLY A 254 -10.16 8.81 9.99
CA GLY A 254 -11.41 8.76 9.24
C GLY A 254 -11.17 8.91 7.74
N GLY A 255 -12.21 8.74 6.93
CA GLY A 255 -12.03 8.49 5.50
C GLY A 255 -11.49 7.07 5.35
N ARG A 256 -12.41 6.12 5.18
CA ARG A 256 -12.08 4.71 5.00
C ARG A 256 -12.68 4.30 3.68
N VAL A 257 -11.85 3.78 2.78
CA VAL A 257 -12.31 3.32 1.49
C VAL A 257 -12.26 1.80 1.50
N PRO A 258 -13.40 1.12 1.65
CA PRO A 258 -13.40 -0.33 1.56
C PRO A 258 -13.17 -0.73 0.11
N LEU A 259 -12.16 -1.57 -0.10
CA LEU A 259 -11.93 -2.27 -1.34
C LEU A 259 -12.47 -3.69 -1.20
N ALA A 260 -13.13 -4.18 -2.25
CA ALA A 260 -13.70 -5.51 -2.24
C ALA A 260 -13.43 -6.19 -3.59
N ALA A 261 -12.78 -7.35 -3.54
CA ALA A 261 -12.50 -8.18 -4.71
C ALA A 261 -12.61 -9.66 -4.33
N SER A 262 -13.39 -10.42 -5.08
CA SER A 262 -13.50 -11.89 -4.92
C SER A 262 -13.78 -12.38 -3.49
N GLY A 263 -14.59 -11.63 -2.72
CA GLY A 263 -14.97 -11.98 -1.34
C GLY A 263 -13.97 -11.56 -0.25
N LEU A 264 -12.80 -11.06 -0.65
CA LEU A 264 -11.85 -10.39 0.23
C LEU A 264 -12.21 -8.90 0.32
N TRP A 265 -12.19 -8.37 1.55
CA TRP A 265 -12.40 -6.96 1.84
C TRP A 265 -11.16 -6.38 2.49
N ILE A 266 -10.79 -5.20 2.05
CA ILE A 266 -9.63 -4.46 2.54
C ILE A 266 -10.10 -3.10 3.02
N GLU A 267 -9.77 -2.76 4.26
CA GLU A 267 -10.10 -1.48 4.88
C GLU A 267 -8.86 -0.60 4.94
N GLU A 268 -8.73 0.25 3.92
CA GLU A 268 -7.69 1.27 3.85
C GLU A 268 -8.04 2.42 4.80
N THR A 269 -7.26 2.55 5.88
CA THR A 269 -7.51 3.52 6.95
C THR A 269 -6.33 4.44 7.13
N HIS A 270 -6.47 5.69 6.69
CA HIS A 270 -5.51 6.75 7.00
C HIS A 270 -5.43 6.93 8.52
N THR A 271 -4.21 6.81 9.05
CA THR A 271 -3.97 6.69 10.49
C THR A 271 -2.86 7.66 10.89
N ALA A 272 -3.12 8.41 11.97
CA ALA A 272 -2.07 9.14 12.69
C ALA A 272 -1.44 8.20 13.71
N TRP A 273 -0.12 8.23 13.79
CA TRP A 273 0.68 7.41 14.66
C TRP A 273 1.41 8.27 15.69
N GLU A 274 1.51 7.77 16.91
CA GLU A 274 2.27 8.35 18.01
C GLU A 274 3.34 7.33 18.44
N TRP A 275 4.60 7.76 18.45
CA TRP A 275 5.74 6.93 18.81
C TRP A 275 6.67 7.66 19.75
N ASP A 276 6.84 7.11 20.95
CA ASP A 276 7.87 7.53 21.89
C ASP A 276 9.16 6.74 21.59
N ILE A 277 10.18 7.42 21.08
CA ILE A 277 11.48 6.83 20.74
C ILE A 277 12.59 7.79 21.18
N ASP A 278 13.66 7.25 21.78
CA ASP A 278 14.80 8.03 22.29
C ASP A 278 14.41 9.21 23.20
N GLY A 279 13.34 9.04 23.98
CA GLY A 279 12.82 10.06 24.90
C GLY A 279 12.05 11.20 24.22
N GLN A 280 11.78 11.10 22.92
CA GLN A 280 10.99 12.05 22.14
C GLN A 280 9.68 11.42 21.67
N SER A 281 8.58 12.14 21.85
CA SER A 281 7.30 11.75 21.28
C SER A 281 7.16 12.36 19.88
N ARG A 282 7.00 11.51 18.86
CA ARG A 282 6.82 11.93 17.47
C ARG A 282 5.44 11.54 16.98
N VAL A 283 4.86 12.41 16.16
CA VAL A 283 3.63 12.14 15.43
C VAL A 283 3.98 11.88 13.98
N GLY A 284 3.44 10.80 13.44
CA GLY A 284 3.61 10.36 12.07
C GLY A 284 2.28 10.03 11.42
N HIS A 285 2.31 9.80 10.11
CA HIS A 285 1.13 9.47 9.34
C HIS A 285 1.41 8.27 8.45
N GLY A 286 0.36 7.55 8.10
CA GLY A 286 0.44 6.40 7.21
C GLY A 286 -0.90 5.68 7.14
N VAL A 287 -0.86 4.36 7.01
CA VAL A 287 -2.08 3.58 6.75
C VAL A 287 -2.09 2.29 7.56
N VAL A 288 -3.31 1.93 7.95
CA VAL A 288 -3.66 0.58 8.36
C VAL A 288 -4.46 -0.02 7.22
N GLU A 289 -3.95 -1.07 6.62
CA GLU A 289 -4.67 -1.93 5.69
C GLU A 289 -5.09 -3.19 6.44
N HIS A 290 -6.40 -3.32 6.72
CA HIS A 290 -6.96 -4.50 7.38
C HIS A 290 -7.77 -5.33 6.38
N ALA A 291 -7.26 -6.51 6.04
CA ALA A 291 -7.86 -7.41 5.06
C ALA A 291 -8.51 -8.63 5.72
N TYR A 292 -9.73 -8.95 5.32
CA TYR A 292 -10.53 -10.01 5.91
C TYR A 292 -11.56 -10.55 4.91
N HIS A 293 -11.93 -11.82 5.08
CA HIS A 293 -13.02 -12.42 4.31
C HIS A 293 -14.38 -12.13 4.91
N VAL A 294 -15.36 -11.87 4.04
CA VAL A 294 -16.78 -11.84 4.41
C VAL A 294 -17.59 -12.69 3.46
N GLY A 295 -18.42 -13.57 4.02
CA GLY A 295 -19.38 -14.36 3.24
C GLY A 295 -20.42 -13.49 2.52
N ALA A 296 -21.21 -14.11 1.64
CA ALA A 296 -22.16 -13.43 0.77
C ALA A 296 -23.12 -12.48 1.52
N LEU A 297 -23.70 -12.93 2.64
CA LEU A 297 -24.59 -12.10 3.47
C LEU A 297 -23.84 -10.91 4.10
N GLY A 298 -22.59 -11.13 4.53
CA GLY A 298 -21.72 -10.09 5.07
C GLY A 298 -21.36 -9.04 4.03
N THR A 299 -21.15 -9.47 2.78
CA THR A 299 -20.93 -8.61 1.61
C THR A 299 -22.18 -7.77 1.31
N LEU A 300 -23.36 -8.41 1.20
CA LEU A 300 -24.63 -7.69 0.97
C LEU A 300 -24.90 -6.60 2.01
N ARG A 301 -24.69 -6.91 3.29
CA ARG A 301 -24.85 -5.95 4.40
C ARG A 301 -23.89 -4.75 4.32
N ARG A 302 -22.77 -4.88 3.60
CA ARG A 302 -21.74 -3.85 3.46
C ARG A 302 -21.77 -3.11 2.12
N LEU A 303 -22.62 -3.50 1.17
CA LEU A 303 -22.71 -2.85 -0.15
C LEU A 303 -22.91 -1.34 -0.07
N HIS A 304 -23.69 -0.86 0.89
CA HIS A 304 -23.91 0.57 1.14
C HIS A 304 -22.62 1.38 1.35
N ARG A 305 -21.50 0.74 1.71
CA ARG A 305 -20.19 1.37 1.91
C ARG A 305 -19.37 1.46 0.62
N VAL A 306 -19.58 0.53 -0.30
CA VAL A 306 -18.89 0.47 -1.60
C VAL A 306 -19.60 1.34 -2.63
N LEU A 307 -20.94 1.47 -2.55
CA LEU A 307 -21.72 2.26 -3.49
C LEU A 307 -21.23 3.72 -3.64
N PRO A 308 -20.89 4.48 -2.57
CA PRO A 308 -20.34 5.82 -2.71
C PRO A 308 -18.98 5.84 -3.40
N VAL A 309 -18.14 4.83 -3.15
CA VAL A 309 -16.81 4.68 -3.77
C VAL A 309 -16.95 4.44 -5.27
N VAL A 310 -17.86 3.54 -5.67
CA VAL A 310 -18.18 3.28 -7.08
C VAL A 310 -18.76 4.52 -7.75
N ALA A 311 -19.69 5.23 -7.10
CA ALA A 311 -20.24 6.46 -7.63
C ALA A 311 -19.16 7.54 -7.85
N LEU A 312 -18.18 7.63 -6.94
CA LEU A 312 -17.04 8.53 -7.08
C LEU A 312 -16.10 8.10 -8.22
N ALA A 313 -15.84 6.79 -8.36
CA ALA A 313 -15.06 6.23 -9.47
C ALA A 313 -15.67 6.54 -10.84
N LEU A 314 -16.99 6.42 -10.97
CA LEU A 314 -17.72 6.75 -12.21
C LEU A 314 -17.67 8.25 -12.55
N ARG A 315 -17.55 9.12 -11.53
CA ARG A 315 -17.37 10.57 -11.73
C ARG A 315 -15.93 10.92 -12.10
N GLY A 316 -14.93 10.28 -11.46
CA GLY A 316 -13.51 10.51 -11.71
C GLY A 316 -12.95 9.84 -12.99
N ALA A 317 -13.78 9.05 -13.67
CA ALA A 317 -13.48 8.50 -15.00
C ALA A 317 -13.80 9.47 -16.15
N LYS A 318 -14.55 10.55 -15.87
CA LYS A 318 -14.82 11.65 -16.81
C LYS A 318 -13.74 12.72 -16.70
#